data_AF-Q72LD4-F1
#
_entry.id   AF-Q72LD4-F1
#
_cell.length_a   1.000
_cell.length_b   1.000
_cell.length_c   1.000
_cell.angle_alpha   90.00
_cell.angle_beta   90.00
_cell.angle_gamma   90.00
#
_symmetry.space_group_name_H-M   'P 1'
#
loop_
_entity.id
_entity.type
_entity.pdbx_description
1 polymer ?
#
loop_
_entity_poly.entity_id
_entity_poly.type
_entity_poly.pdbx_seq_one_letter_code
_entity_poly.pdbx_strand_id
1 'polypeptide(L)'
;MVLDASALLAVLFREEGYEELLEELRRTRPHKVAAPTLAEAGIVLGARLGFERVHLLFELLTELQAEIVPFTERHAREAISAYRRYGRGRHPAGLNFGDCLSYALARVEGEPLLYKGQDFDRTDLAWKPS
;
A
#
# COMPACT_ATOMS: atom_id res chain seq x y z
N MET A 1 2.22 -6.88 -8.51
CA MET A 1 2.42 -5.60 -7.79
C MET A 1 1.52 -5.53 -6.57
N VAL A 2 2.06 -5.06 -5.45
CA VAL A 2 1.34 -4.79 -4.20
C VAL A 2 0.93 -3.33 -4.14
N LEU A 3 -0.26 -3.05 -3.64
CA LEU A 3 -0.81 -1.70 -3.49
C LEU A 3 -0.76 -1.28 -2.02
N ASP A 4 -0.14 -0.13 -1.74
CA ASP A 4 -0.19 0.52 -0.44
C ASP A 4 -1.47 1.35 -0.26
N ALA A 5 -1.87 1.58 1.00
CA ALA A 5 -3.01 2.43 1.33
C ALA A 5 -2.86 3.85 0.78
N SER A 6 -1.65 4.43 0.81
CA SER A 6 -1.37 5.77 0.28
C SER A 6 -1.68 5.88 -1.22
N ALA A 7 -1.37 4.86 -2.02
CA ALA A 7 -1.65 4.87 -3.45
C ALA A 7 -3.16 4.79 -3.74
N LEU A 8 -3.87 3.90 -3.03
CA LEU A 8 -5.33 3.77 -3.16
C LEU A 8 -6.05 5.06 -2.77
N LEU A 9 -5.65 5.67 -1.65
CA LEU A 9 -6.24 6.91 -1.16
C LEU A 9 -5.92 8.10 -2.07
N ALA A 10 -4.69 8.21 -2.59
CA ALA A 10 -4.31 9.26 -3.52
C ALA A 10 -5.17 9.22 -4.80
N VAL A 11 -5.46 8.02 -5.33
CA VAL A 11 -6.36 7.84 -6.47
C VAL A 11 -7.80 8.26 -6.12
N LEU A 12 -8.34 7.81 -4.98
CA LEU A 12 -9.71 8.12 -4.57
C LEU A 12 -9.92 9.61 -4.27
N PHE A 13 -8.92 10.25 -3.66
CA PHE A 13 -8.97 11.66 -3.31
C PHE A 13 -8.53 12.58 -4.46
N ARG A 14 -8.03 12.01 -5.57
CA ARG A 14 -7.43 12.77 -6.67
C ARG A 14 -6.35 13.72 -6.17
N GLU A 15 -5.48 13.23 -5.29
CA GLU A 15 -4.32 13.98 -4.79
C GLU A 15 -3.35 14.30 -5.94
N GLU A 16 -2.56 15.36 -5.81
CA GLU A 16 -1.58 15.75 -6.84
C GLU A 16 -0.69 14.56 -7.27
N GLY A 17 -0.68 14.27 -8.58
CA GLY A 17 0.05 13.15 -9.17
C GLY A 17 -0.65 11.79 -9.08
N TYR A 18 -1.97 11.75 -8.87
CA TYR A 18 -2.75 10.51 -8.94
C TYR A 18 -2.83 9.94 -10.36
N GLU A 19 -2.68 10.77 -11.39
CA GLU A 19 -2.68 10.34 -12.79
C GLU A 19 -1.55 9.35 -13.08
N GLU A 20 -0.35 9.60 -12.57
CA GLU A 20 0.82 8.71 -12.70
C GLU A 20 0.58 7.35 -12.02
N LEU A 21 -0.06 7.37 -10.85
CA LEU A 21 -0.46 6.13 -10.16
C LEU A 21 -1.47 5.33 -11.00
N LEU A 22 -2.46 6.01 -11.58
CA LEU A 22 -3.45 5.37 -12.46
C LEU A 22 -2.82 4.80 -13.73
N GLU A 23 -1.83 5.47 -14.30
CA GLU A 23 -1.09 4.95 -15.46
C GLU A 23 -0.32 3.67 -15.10
N GLU A 24 0.35 3.64 -13.96
CA GLU A 24 1.07 2.44 -13.52
C GLU A 24 0.12 1.27 -13.20
N LEU A 25 -1.01 1.55 -12.55
CA LEU A 25 -2.09 0.58 -12.32
C LEU A 25 -2.69 0.04 -13.62
N ARG A 26 -2.74 0.84 -14.69
CA ARG A 26 -3.21 0.35 -16.00
C ARG A 26 -2.18 -0.53 -16.69
N ARG A 27 -0.90 -0.24 -16.51
CA ARG A 27 0.23 -0.89 -17.19
C ARG A 27 0.63 -2.22 -16.54
N THR A 28 0.39 -2.37 -15.25
CA THR A 28 0.86 -3.52 -14.48
C THR A 28 -0.30 -4.40 -14.02
N ARG A 29 -0.06 -5.72 -13.99
CA ARG A 29 -0.92 -6.75 -13.40
C ARG A 29 -0.04 -7.94 -13.00
N PRO A 30 -0.43 -8.77 -12.00
CA PRO A 30 -1.60 -8.65 -11.14
C PRO A 30 -1.44 -7.61 -10.02
N HIS A 31 -2.57 -7.13 -9.46
CA HIS A 31 -2.61 -6.28 -8.27
C HIS A 31 -2.96 -7.08 -7.03
N LYS A 32 -2.26 -6.81 -5.93
CA LYS A 32 -2.49 -7.42 -4.62
C LYS A 32 -2.58 -6.35 -3.56
N VAL A 33 -3.46 -6.51 -2.58
CA VAL A 33 -3.56 -5.65 -1.39
C VAL A 33 -3.65 -6.52 -0.15
N ALA A 34 -2.91 -6.18 0.90
CA ALA A 34 -3.01 -6.91 2.16
C ALA A 34 -4.35 -6.58 2.82
N ALA A 35 -5.05 -7.58 3.36
CA ALA A 35 -6.28 -7.36 4.12
C ALA A 35 -6.18 -6.24 5.19
N PRO A 36 -5.10 -6.12 6.00
CA PRO A 36 -4.98 -5.04 6.97
C PRO A 36 -4.68 -3.67 6.33
N THR A 37 -3.97 -3.62 5.19
CA THR A 37 -3.77 -2.37 4.41
C THR A 37 -5.10 -1.87 3.84
N LEU A 38 -5.97 -2.78 3.37
CA LEU A 38 -7.33 -2.45 2.96
C LEU A 38 -8.16 -1.89 4.12
N ALA A 39 -8.06 -2.49 5.31
CA ALA A 39 -8.73 -1.98 6.50
C ALA A 39 -8.27 -0.57 6.87
N GLU A 40 -6.96 -0.30 6.81
CA GLU A 40 -6.39 1.04 7.01
C GLU A 40 -6.95 2.05 6.01
N ALA A 41 -6.90 1.74 4.71
CA ALA A 41 -7.43 2.62 3.67
C ALA A 41 -8.93 2.90 3.86
N GLY A 42 -9.73 1.88 4.21
CA GLY A 42 -11.16 2.04 4.50
C GLY A 42 -11.44 2.94 5.71
N ILE A 43 -10.67 2.80 6.78
CA ILE A 43 -10.79 3.65 7.98
C ILE A 43 -10.42 5.10 7.65
N VAL A 44 -9.32 5.33 6.92
CA VAL A 44 -8.89 6.68 6.54
C VAL A 44 -9.90 7.34 5.60
N LEU A 45 -10.41 6.60 4.62
CA LEU A 45 -11.45 7.06 3.71
C LEU A 45 -12.72 7.45 4.47
N GLY A 46 -13.19 6.58 5.36
CA GLY A 46 -14.38 6.83 6.19
C GLY A 46 -14.20 8.04 7.11
N ALA A 47 -13.03 8.19 7.72
CA ALA A 47 -12.72 9.32 8.58
C ALA A 47 -12.65 10.66 7.82
N ARG A 48 -12.23 10.66 6.54
CA ARG A 48 -12.10 11.87 5.73
C ARG A 48 -13.37 12.25 4.99
N LEU A 49 -14.12 11.29 4.45
CA LEU A 49 -15.26 11.55 3.56
C LEU A 49 -16.61 11.03 4.08
N GLY A 50 -16.63 10.30 5.19
CA GLY A 50 -17.83 9.62 5.73
C GLY A 50 -17.84 8.12 5.43
N PHE A 51 -18.27 7.31 6.41
CA PHE A 51 -18.26 5.85 6.30
C PHE A 51 -19.22 5.32 5.23
N GLU A 52 -20.25 6.09 4.86
CA GLU A 52 -21.15 5.78 3.75
C GLU A 52 -20.43 5.74 2.39
N ARG A 53 -19.26 6.38 2.26
CA ARG A 53 -18.45 6.41 1.03
C ARG A 53 -17.38 5.33 0.95
N VAL A 54 -17.24 4.48 1.97
CA VAL A 54 -16.22 3.41 1.99
C VAL A 54 -16.44 2.39 0.85
N HIS A 55 -17.66 2.27 0.32
CA HIS A 55 -17.94 1.43 -0.86
C HIS A 55 -17.09 1.80 -2.08
N LEU A 56 -16.72 3.07 -2.26
CA LEU A 56 -15.88 3.54 -3.37
C LEU A 56 -14.50 2.85 -3.40
N LEU A 57 -13.96 2.49 -2.24
CA LEU A 57 -12.70 1.75 -2.16
C LEU A 57 -12.85 0.33 -2.72
N PHE A 58 -13.97 -0.34 -2.41
CA PHE A 58 -14.24 -1.68 -2.93
C PHE A 58 -14.59 -1.68 -4.42
N GLU A 59 -15.27 -0.63 -4.90
CA GLU A 59 -15.48 -0.40 -6.34
C GLU A 59 -14.13 -0.25 -7.06
N LEU A 60 -13.23 0.59 -6.54
CA LEU A 60 -11.88 0.74 -7.08
C LEU A 60 -11.12 -0.60 -7.11
N LEU A 61 -11.12 -1.38 -6.03
CA LEU A 61 -10.45 -2.69 -6.02
C LEU A 61 -11.05 -3.66 -7.05
N THR A 62 -12.37 -3.60 -7.26
CA THR A 62 -13.07 -4.41 -8.27
C THR A 62 -12.63 -4.02 -9.69
N GLU A 63 -12.57 -2.72 -9.99
CA GLU A 63 -12.09 -2.21 -11.27
C GLU A 63 -10.62 -2.58 -11.54
N LEU A 64 -9.79 -2.51 -10.51
CA LEU A 64 -8.37 -2.89 -10.57
C LEU A 64 -8.16 -4.41 -10.63
N GLN A 65 -9.21 -5.22 -10.44
CA GLN A 65 -9.12 -6.67 -10.25
C GLN A 65 -8.08 -7.05 -9.19
N ALA A 66 -8.05 -6.28 -8.09
CA ALA A 66 -7.08 -6.45 -7.03
C ALA A 66 -7.44 -7.65 -6.13
N GLU A 67 -6.47 -8.52 -5.92
CA GLU A 67 -6.59 -9.64 -4.99
C GLU A 67 -6.39 -9.14 -3.54
N ILE A 68 -7.35 -9.44 -2.67
CA ILE A 68 -7.22 -9.19 -1.23
C ILE A 68 -6.50 -10.39 -0.61
N VAL A 69 -5.25 -10.19 -0.22
CA VAL A 69 -4.39 -11.26 0.32
C VAL A 69 -4.57 -11.36 1.84
N PRO A 70 -4.87 -12.57 2.38
CA PRO A 70 -4.89 -12.80 3.83
C PRO A 70 -3.54 -12.54 4.48
N PHE A 71 -3.54 -11.83 5.62
CA PHE A 71 -2.31 -11.58 6.37
C PHE A 71 -1.99 -12.77 7.27
N THR A 72 -0.77 -13.30 7.15
CA THR A 72 -0.36 -14.57 7.78
C THR A 72 0.76 -14.32 8.79
N GLU A 73 1.15 -15.36 9.54
CA GLU A 73 2.29 -15.28 10.45
C GLU A 73 3.59 -14.87 9.72
N ARG A 74 3.80 -15.37 8.50
CA ARG A 74 4.98 -15.00 7.68
C ARG A 74 5.00 -13.50 7.39
N HIS A 75 3.85 -12.93 7.04
CA HIS A 75 3.70 -11.49 6.84
C HIS A 75 3.98 -10.72 8.14
N ALA A 76 3.43 -11.16 9.27
CA ALA A 76 3.66 -10.50 10.57
C ALA A 76 5.14 -10.50 10.97
N ARG A 77 5.86 -11.62 10.78
CA ARG A 77 7.30 -11.71 11.05
C ARG A 77 8.11 -10.74 10.18
N GLU A 78 7.77 -10.63 8.90
CA GLU A 78 8.45 -9.67 8.00
C GLU A 78 8.10 -8.22 8.36
N ALA A 79 6.86 -7.90 8.73
CA ALA A 79 6.49 -6.54 9.18
C ALA A 79 7.30 -6.10 10.42
N ILE A 80 7.47 -6.99 11.40
CA ILE A 80 8.31 -6.74 12.58
C ILE A 80 9.77 -6.52 12.18
N SER A 81 10.29 -7.35 11.26
CA SER A 81 11.65 -7.22 10.72
C SER A 81 11.85 -5.89 9.98
N ALA A 82 10.86 -5.49 9.17
CA ALA A 82 10.84 -4.24 8.43
C ALA A 82 10.86 -3.04 9.38
N TYR A 83 10.01 -3.02 10.40
CA TYR A 83 10.00 -1.95 11.40
C TYR A 83 11.33 -1.85 12.16
N ARG A 84 11.95 -3.00 12.48
CA ARG A 84 13.27 -3.03 13.11
C ARG A 84 14.34 -2.39 12.21
N ARG A 85 14.27 -2.62 10.89
CA ARG A 85 15.25 -2.11 9.90
C ARG A 85 15.01 -0.66 9.50
N TYR A 86 13.74 -0.29 9.27
CA TYR A 86 13.35 0.92 8.56
C TYR A 86 12.37 1.81 9.33
N GLY A 87 11.99 1.43 10.54
CA GLY A 87 10.93 2.09 11.30
C GLY A 87 11.23 3.53 11.72
N ARG A 88 10.16 4.30 11.94
CA ARG A 88 10.20 5.67 12.47
C ARG A 88 11.00 5.76 13.77
N GLY A 89 11.88 6.76 13.85
CA GLY A 89 12.78 6.96 14.99
C GLY A 89 13.99 6.02 15.01
N ARG A 90 14.14 5.13 14.03
CA ARG A 90 15.25 4.17 13.92
C ARG A 90 16.04 4.32 12.63
N HIS A 91 15.35 4.62 11.53
CA HIS A 91 15.94 4.72 10.19
C HIS A 91 15.39 5.93 9.42
N PRO A 92 16.16 6.53 8.49
CA PRO A 92 15.68 7.63 7.66
C PRO A 92 14.46 7.33 6.76
N ALA A 93 14.17 6.05 6.49
CA ALA A 93 12.95 5.64 5.76
C ALA A 93 11.68 5.92 6.59
N GLY A 94 11.76 5.75 7.91
CA GLY A 94 10.73 6.20 8.82
C GLY A 94 9.41 5.42 8.79
N LEU A 95 9.42 4.14 8.37
CA LEU A 95 8.21 3.32 8.22
C LEU A 95 7.36 3.31 9.50
N ASN A 96 6.07 3.54 9.34
CA ASN A 96 5.07 3.39 10.38
C ASN A 96 4.46 1.97 10.38
N PHE A 97 3.45 1.72 11.22
CA PHE A 97 2.81 0.41 11.31
C PHE A 97 2.14 -0.03 10.00
N GLY A 98 1.34 0.85 9.37
CA GLY A 98 0.69 0.62 8.09
C GLY A 98 1.70 0.30 6.98
N ASP A 99 2.76 1.12 6.88
CA ASP A 99 3.81 0.92 5.88
C ASP A 99 4.47 -0.47 6.02
N CYS A 100 4.64 -0.95 7.25
CA CYS A 100 5.22 -2.28 7.50
C CYS A 100 4.32 -3.42 7.02
N LEU A 101 3.01 -3.24 6.98
CA LEU A 101 2.07 -4.24 6.46
C LEU A 101 2.19 -4.37 4.94
N SER A 102 2.19 -3.24 4.24
CA SER A 102 2.37 -3.17 2.79
C SER A 102 3.76 -3.66 2.37
N TYR A 103 4.80 -3.23 3.12
CA TYR A 103 6.16 -3.72 2.96
C TYR A 103 6.21 -5.24 3.08
N ALA A 104 5.61 -5.80 4.14
CA ALA A 104 5.69 -7.23 4.41
C ALA A 104 5.05 -8.06 3.31
N LEU A 105 3.90 -7.65 2.78
CA LEU A 105 3.28 -8.34 1.66
C LEU A 105 4.18 -8.30 0.43
N ALA A 106 4.66 -7.13 0.03
CA ALA A 106 5.56 -6.98 -1.12
C ALA A 106 6.81 -7.85 -1.00
N ARG A 107 7.46 -7.85 0.17
CA ARG A 107 8.67 -8.63 0.41
C ARG A 107 8.41 -10.14 0.44
N VAL A 108 7.29 -10.57 1.02
CA VAL A 108 6.95 -12.01 1.11
C VAL A 108 6.56 -12.59 -0.24
N GLU A 109 5.81 -11.83 -1.03
CA GLU A 109 5.34 -12.23 -2.37
C GLU A 109 6.42 -12.03 -3.45
N GLY A 110 7.46 -11.24 -3.18
CA GLY A 110 8.50 -10.91 -4.16
C GLY A 110 8.00 -9.98 -5.25
N GLU A 111 7.07 -9.08 -4.91
CA GLU A 111 6.34 -8.22 -5.83
C GLU A 111 6.71 -6.74 -5.61
N PRO A 112 6.70 -5.89 -6.66
CA PRO A 112 6.93 -4.46 -6.50
C PRO A 112 5.80 -3.81 -5.71
N LEU A 113 6.08 -2.71 -5.01
CA LEU A 113 5.11 -1.96 -4.21
C LEU A 113 4.79 -0.60 -4.86
N LEU A 114 3.51 -0.32 -5.07
CA LEU A 114 3.02 0.99 -5.47
C LEU A 114 2.58 1.79 -4.24
N TYR A 115 3.14 2.98 -4.07
CA TYR A 115 2.87 3.89 -2.95
C TYR A 115 2.93 5.34 -3.42
N LYS A 116 2.38 6.26 -2.62
CA LYS A 116 2.54 7.70 -2.80
C LYS A 116 3.48 8.26 -1.72
N GLY A 117 4.32 9.22 -2.08
CA GLY A 117 5.26 9.86 -1.14
C GLY A 117 6.67 9.29 -1.26
N GLN A 118 7.39 9.25 -0.14
CA GLN A 118 8.81 8.85 -0.09
C GLN A 118 9.11 7.77 0.97
N ASP A 119 8.07 7.23 1.61
CA ASP A 119 8.22 6.38 2.80
C ASP A 119 9.02 5.10 2.51
N PHE A 120 8.94 4.59 1.27
CA PHE A 120 9.65 3.39 0.85
C PHE A 120 10.93 3.66 0.05
N ASP A 121 11.25 4.91 -0.29
CA ASP A 121 12.42 5.28 -1.14
C ASP A 121 13.76 4.85 -0.54
N ARG A 122 13.82 4.73 0.78
CA ARG A 122 15.03 4.34 1.53
C ARG A 122 14.93 2.93 2.10
N THR A 123 14.13 2.09 1.47
CA THR A 123 14.02 0.66 1.78
C THR A 123 14.67 -0.18 0.68
N ASP A 124 14.84 -1.46 0.96
CA ASP A 124 15.25 -2.48 -0.03
C ASP A 124 14.11 -2.90 -0.97
N LEU A 125 12.90 -2.35 -0.83
CA LEU A 125 11.79 -2.55 -1.76
C LEU A 125 11.75 -1.54 -2.91
N ALA A 126 12.61 -0.53 -2.90
CA ALA A 126 12.63 0.52 -3.93
C ALA A 126 13.11 -0.04 -5.30
N TRP A 127 12.20 -0.70 -6.01
CA TRP A 127 12.24 -0.77 -7.47
C TRP A 127 11.46 0.42 -8.01
N LYS A 128 12.15 1.37 -8.65
CA LYS A 128 11.52 2.40 -9.50
C LYS A 128 11.57 1.88 -10.94
N PRO A 129 10.47 1.90 -11.70
CA PRO A 129 10.58 1.78 -13.15
C PRO A 129 11.54 2.88 -13.62
N SER A 130 12.55 2.49 -14.39
CA SER A 130 13.42 3.41 -15.13
C SER A 130 12.61 4.29 -16.06
#